data_AF-A0A2E8UL67-F1
#
_entry.id   AF-A0A2E8UL67-F1
#
_cell.length_a   1.000
_cell.length_b   1.000
_cell.length_c   1.000
_cell.angle_alpha   90.00
_cell.angle_beta   90.00
_cell.angle_gamma   90.00
#
_symmetry.space_group_name_H-M   'P 1'
#
loop_
_entity.id
_entity.type
_entity.pdbx_description
1 polymer ?
#
loop_
_entity_poly.entity_id
_entity_poly.type
_entity_poly.pdbx_seq_one_letter_code
_entity_poly.pdbx_strand_id
1 'polypeptide(L)'
;MRLDPMKNAMIRWGTLCAVFALLTTACKLFEGGQPSMKTVMQEGFKGDGALRKKIIDGVATQADKDLFLIYAETLPGFAPKKGTPASWAEKSAAVVAAAKAIADGTGTVDDFEAATNCRGCHEPHKEYPPGKNPYTKK
;
A
#
# COMPACT_ATOMS: atom_id res chain seq x y z
N MET A 1 -27.43 14.49 -55.74
CA MET A 1 -26.73 14.87 -54.49
C MET A 1 -26.25 13.59 -53.83
N ARG A 2 -24.97 13.23 -54.03
CA ARG A 2 -24.31 12.16 -53.27
C ARG A 2 -23.91 12.74 -51.92
N LEU A 3 -24.29 12.09 -50.83
CA LEU A 3 -23.63 12.23 -49.54
C LEU A 3 -23.49 10.83 -48.94
N ASP A 4 -22.26 10.57 -48.50
CA ASP A 4 -21.63 9.27 -48.31
C ASP A 4 -21.96 8.56 -46.99
N PRO A 5 -21.76 7.23 -46.94
CA PRO A 5 -21.92 6.40 -45.75
C PRO A 5 -20.68 6.49 -44.85
N MET A 6 -20.64 7.44 -43.93
CA MET A 6 -19.58 7.51 -42.92
C MET A 6 -20.12 7.98 -41.56
N LYS A 7 -20.89 7.10 -40.91
CA LYS A 7 -21.22 7.21 -39.48
C LYS A 7 -21.15 5.82 -38.85
N ASN A 8 -19.95 5.24 -38.79
CA ASN A 8 -19.65 4.03 -38.03
C ASN A 8 -18.13 3.88 -37.82
N ALA A 9 -17.47 4.95 -37.37
CA ALA A 9 -16.02 4.95 -37.12
C ALA A 9 -15.60 5.85 -35.95
N MET A 10 -16.47 6.03 -34.96
CA MET A 10 -16.11 6.62 -33.67
C MET A 10 -16.88 5.88 -32.59
N ILE A 11 -16.27 5.66 -31.41
CA ILE A 11 -16.70 4.76 -30.33
C ILE A 11 -16.14 3.34 -30.47
N ARG A 12 -14.81 3.23 -30.58
CA ARG A 12 -14.07 2.01 -30.21
C ARG A 12 -12.56 2.26 -30.00
N TRP A 13 -12.21 3.35 -29.33
CA TRP A 13 -10.85 3.58 -28.83
C TRP A 13 -10.89 4.48 -27.61
N GLY A 14 -10.91 3.87 -26.43
CA GLY A 14 -10.87 4.58 -25.16
C GLY A 14 -10.55 3.69 -23.97
N THR A 15 -9.92 2.54 -24.21
CA THR A 15 -9.56 1.58 -23.17
C THR A 15 -8.12 1.15 -23.37
N LEU A 16 -7.17 2.09 -23.29
CA LEU A 16 -5.74 1.79 -23.15
C LEU A 16 -5.01 3.09 -22.82
N CYS A 17 -4.89 3.46 -21.53
CA CYS A 17 -3.86 4.42 -21.08
C CYS A 17 -3.68 4.53 -19.56
N ALA A 18 -4.36 3.75 -18.72
CA ALA A 18 -4.16 3.81 -17.26
C ALA A 18 -3.21 2.72 -16.70
N VAL A 19 -2.47 2.01 -17.56
CA VAL A 19 -1.56 0.92 -17.12
C VAL A 19 -0.09 1.36 -16.98
N PHE A 20 0.26 2.57 -17.43
CA PHE A 20 1.67 2.97 -17.55
C PHE A 20 2.30 3.59 -16.29
N ALA A 21 1.51 3.94 -15.27
CA ALA A 21 2.05 4.55 -14.05
C ALA A 21 2.57 3.52 -13.03
N LEU A 22 2.09 2.28 -13.07
CA LEU A 22 2.47 1.23 -12.10
C LEU A 22 3.73 0.45 -12.50
N LEU A 23 4.11 0.45 -13.77
CA LEU A 23 5.28 -0.31 -14.24
C LEU A 23 6.62 0.31 -13.80
N THR A 24 6.65 1.62 -13.53
CA THR A 24 7.90 2.30 -13.13
C THR A 24 8.36 1.99 -11.71
N THR A 25 7.45 1.62 -10.80
CA THR A 25 7.81 1.34 -9.39
C THR A 25 8.46 -0.04 -9.24
N ALA A 26 8.03 -1.03 -10.06
CA ALA A 26 8.63 -2.36 -10.05
C ALA A 26 10.09 -2.35 -10.53
N CYS A 27 10.45 -1.52 -11.52
CA CYS A 27 11.84 -1.38 -11.96
C CYS A 27 12.75 -0.74 -10.90
N LYS A 28 12.26 0.24 -10.12
CA LYS A 28 13.07 0.92 -9.08
C LYS A 28 13.48 0.02 -7.92
N LEU A 29 12.76 -1.09 -7.68
CA LEU A 29 13.14 -2.10 -6.69
C LEU A 29 14.34 -2.95 -7.13
N PHE A 30 14.57 -3.08 -8.43
CA PHE A 30 15.66 -3.87 -9.00
C PHE A 30 17.00 -3.10 -9.07
N GLU A 31 16.97 -1.78 -8.87
CA GLU A 31 18.12 -0.90 -9.15
C GLU A 31 18.89 -0.36 -7.92
N GLY A 32 18.57 -0.74 -6.66
CA GLY A 32 19.54 -0.53 -5.57
C GLY A 32 19.02 -0.27 -4.15
N GLY A 33 18.41 -1.27 -3.50
CA GLY A 33 18.29 -1.34 -2.04
C GLY A 33 16.87 -1.54 -1.51
N GLN A 34 16.76 -2.00 -0.27
CA GLN A 34 15.46 -2.15 0.42
C GLN A 34 14.75 -0.78 0.50
N PRO A 35 13.42 -0.71 0.29
CA PRO A 35 12.68 0.54 0.37
C PRO A 35 12.82 1.18 1.75
N SER A 36 12.93 2.51 1.79
CA SER A 36 13.05 3.25 3.04
C SER A 36 11.75 3.20 3.86
N MET A 37 11.82 3.34 5.18
CA MET A 37 10.63 3.50 6.04
C MET A 37 9.69 4.60 5.54
N LYS A 38 10.24 5.72 5.02
CA LYS A 38 9.44 6.80 4.45
C LYS A 38 8.64 6.32 3.24
N THR A 39 9.28 5.60 2.32
CA THR A 39 8.65 5.02 1.13
C THR A 39 7.56 4.03 1.54
N VAL A 40 7.88 3.07 2.41
CA VAL A 40 6.96 2.07 2.94
C VAL A 40 5.71 2.72 3.53
N MET A 41 5.88 3.76 4.36
CA MET A 41 4.75 4.46 4.96
C MET A 41 3.94 5.30 3.97
N GLN A 42 4.57 6.06 3.06
CA GLN A 42 3.84 6.93 2.13
C GLN A 42 3.13 6.13 1.04
N GLU A 43 3.81 5.15 0.44
CA GLU A 43 3.28 4.41 -0.71
C GLU A 43 2.47 3.18 -0.27
N GLY A 44 2.87 2.54 0.84
CA GLY A 44 2.16 1.39 1.40
C GLY A 44 0.92 1.77 2.21
N PHE A 45 1.00 2.74 3.11
CA PHE A 45 -0.02 2.93 4.17
C PHE A 45 -0.80 4.25 4.12
N LYS A 46 -0.22 5.34 3.61
CA LYS A 46 -0.76 6.69 3.83
C LYS A 46 -1.35 7.32 2.56
N GLY A 47 -2.63 7.69 2.66
CA GLY A 47 -3.33 8.50 1.65
C GLY A 47 -4.12 7.66 0.66
N ASP A 48 -4.87 8.34 -0.22
CA ASP A 48 -5.88 7.70 -1.05
C ASP A 48 -5.33 6.79 -2.15
N GLY A 49 -4.09 7.07 -2.59
CA GLY A 49 -3.38 6.25 -3.57
C GLY A 49 -2.56 5.09 -2.96
N ALA A 50 -2.55 4.94 -1.64
CA ALA A 50 -1.72 3.95 -0.97
C ALA A 50 -2.20 2.51 -1.21
N LEU A 51 -1.25 1.58 -1.29
CA LEU A 51 -1.52 0.16 -1.55
C LEU A 51 -2.48 -0.46 -0.54
N ARG A 52 -2.32 -0.17 0.77
CA ARG A 52 -3.24 -0.61 1.84
C ARG A 52 -4.69 -0.24 1.50
N LYS A 53 -4.93 1.00 1.06
CA LYS A 53 -6.28 1.46 0.77
C LYS A 53 -6.84 0.77 -0.47
N LYS A 54 -6.04 0.60 -1.52
CA LYS A 54 -6.49 -0.17 -2.69
C LYS A 54 -6.89 -1.61 -2.33
N ILE A 55 -6.15 -2.24 -1.40
CA ILE A 55 -6.46 -3.60 -0.91
C ILE A 55 -7.79 -3.60 -0.18
N ILE A 56 -8.00 -2.66 0.74
CA ILE A 56 -9.23 -2.55 1.54
C ILE A 56 -10.45 -2.21 0.67
N ASP A 57 -10.28 -1.30 -0.28
CA ASP A 57 -11.33 -0.91 -1.22
C ASP A 57 -11.64 -2.01 -2.27
N GLY A 58 -10.87 -3.11 -2.29
CA GLY A 58 -11.05 -4.22 -3.24
C GLY A 58 -10.63 -3.92 -4.68
N VAL A 59 -9.86 -2.84 -4.91
CA VAL A 59 -9.43 -2.40 -6.25
C VAL A 59 -7.96 -2.69 -6.54
N ALA A 60 -7.22 -3.27 -5.58
CA ALA A 60 -5.82 -3.65 -5.77
C ALA A 60 -5.66 -4.78 -6.80
N THR A 61 -4.72 -4.59 -7.72
CA THR A 61 -4.24 -5.66 -8.60
C THR A 61 -3.35 -6.64 -7.84
N GLN A 62 -3.02 -7.80 -8.41
CA GLN A 62 -2.06 -8.71 -7.80
C GLN A 62 -0.69 -8.04 -7.62
N ALA A 63 -0.23 -7.27 -8.60
CA ALA A 63 1.02 -6.52 -8.51
C ALA A 63 1.02 -5.49 -7.36
N ASP A 64 -0.13 -4.85 -7.07
CA ASP A 64 -0.26 -3.96 -5.91
C ASP A 64 -0.11 -4.74 -4.59
N LYS A 65 -0.68 -5.96 -4.50
CA LYS A 65 -0.59 -6.82 -3.31
C LYS A 65 0.84 -7.32 -3.08
N ASP A 66 1.51 -7.76 -4.14
CA ASP A 66 2.89 -8.23 -4.09
C ASP A 66 3.84 -7.07 -3.70
N LEU A 67 3.61 -5.88 -4.24
CA LEU A 67 4.37 -4.68 -3.86
C LEU A 67 4.13 -4.30 -2.39
N PHE A 68 2.90 -4.43 -1.89
CA PHE A 68 2.61 -4.21 -0.47
C PHE A 68 3.33 -5.22 0.41
N LEU A 69 3.39 -6.50 0.00
CA LEU A 69 4.14 -7.54 0.71
C LEU A 69 5.64 -7.19 0.78
N ILE A 70 6.26 -6.79 -0.33
CA ILE A 70 7.66 -6.33 -0.35
C ILE A 70 7.88 -5.19 0.66
N TYR A 71 6.97 -4.23 0.71
CA TYR A 71 7.04 -3.13 1.69
C TYR A 71 6.86 -3.62 3.13
N ALA A 72 5.89 -4.51 3.38
CA ALA A 72 5.64 -5.08 4.69
C ALA A 72 6.87 -5.84 5.24
N GLU A 73 7.54 -6.63 4.40
CA GLU A 73 8.73 -7.43 4.75
C GLU A 73 9.92 -6.58 5.18
N THR A 74 9.95 -5.28 4.84
CA THR A 74 11.00 -4.38 5.34
C THR A 74 10.76 -3.87 6.76
N LEU A 75 9.51 -3.91 7.26
CA LEU A 75 9.15 -3.34 8.55
C LEU A 75 9.97 -3.91 9.73
N PRO A 76 10.17 -5.24 9.84
CA PRO A 76 10.95 -5.81 10.93
C PRO A 76 12.40 -5.31 10.99
N GLY A 77 12.96 -4.85 9.85
CA GLY A 77 14.33 -4.35 9.76
C GLY A 77 14.53 -2.91 10.26
N PHE A 78 13.46 -2.17 10.54
CA PHE A 78 13.57 -0.82 11.09
C PHE A 78 13.56 -0.81 12.62
N ALA A 79 14.16 0.23 13.20
CA ALA A 79 14.04 0.53 14.62
C ALA A 79 12.96 1.61 14.85
N PRO A 80 11.98 1.39 15.74
CA PRO A 80 11.03 2.44 16.10
C PRO A 80 11.71 3.50 16.97
N LYS A 81 11.19 4.73 16.95
CA LYS A 81 11.71 5.82 17.78
C LYS A 81 11.37 5.67 19.27
N LYS A 82 10.28 4.96 19.55
CA LYS A 82 9.75 4.71 20.89
C LYS A 82 9.13 3.32 20.98
N GLY A 83 8.87 2.84 22.19
CA GLY A 83 8.33 1.50 22.44
C GLY A 83 9.40 0.44 22.53
N THR A 84 8.98 -0.81 22.72
CA THR A 84 9.91 -1.94 22.92
C THR A 84 10.20 -2.67 21.61
N PRO A 85 11.40 -3.27 21.45
CA PRO A 85 11.70 -4.14 20.32
C PRO A 85 10.70 -5.30 20.17
N ALA A 86 10.21 -5.85 21.29
CA ALA A 86 9.21 -6.92 21.29
C ALA A 86 7.87 -6.45 20.69
N SER A 87 7.36 -5.29 21.11
CA SER A 87 6.15 -4.69 20.56
C SER A 87 6.29 -4.39 19.07
N TRP A 88 7.48 -3.95 18.63
CA TRP A 88 7.76 -3.72 17.21
C TRP A 88 7.77 -5.02 16.41
N ALA A 89 8.48 -6.04 16.90
CA ALA A 89 8.57 -7.35 16.25
C ALA A 89 7.19 -7.99 16.09
N GLU A 90 6.38 -7.99 17.16
CA GLU A 90 5.02 -8.53 17.14
C GLU A 90 4.16 -7.86 16.08
N LYS A 91 4.10 -6.52 16.08
CA LYS A 91 3.23 -5.78 15.16
C LYS A 91 3.71 -5.83 13.71
N SER A 92 5.02 -5.72 13.48
CA SER A 92 5.58 -5.84 12.13
C SER A 92 5.39 -7.24 11.56
N ALA A 93 5.55 -8.29 12.36
CA ALA A 93 5.27 -9.67 11.95
C ALA A 93 3.80 -9.89 11.61
N ALA A 94 2.87 -9.32 12.39
CA ALA A 94 1.44 -9.39 12.09
C ALA A 94 1.10 -8.74 10.74
N VAL A 95 1.72 -7.59 10.44
CA VAL A 95 1.56 -6.93 9.14
C VAL A 95 2.10 -7.78 7.99
N VAL A 96 3.29 -8.38 8.16
CA VAL A 96 3.88 -9.29 7.14
C VAL A 96 2.97 -10.49 6.89
N ALA A 97 2.48 -11.13 7.95
CA ALA A 97 1.60 -12.29 7.84
C ALA A 97 0.30 -11.96 7.09
N ALA A 98 -0.33 -10.83 7.43
CA ALA A 98 -1.55 -10.39 6.76
C ALA A 98 -1.31 -9.98 5.30
N ALA A 99 -0.20 -9.27 5.01
CA ALA A 99 0.21 -8.93 3.65
C ALA A 99 0.40 -10.17 2.79
N LYS A 100 1.09 -11.19 3.33
CA LYS A 100 1.32 -12.47 2.67
C LYS A 100 0.00 -13.19 2.41
N ALA A 101 -0.89 -13.26 3.39
CA ALA A 101 -2.20 -13.90 3.23
C ALA A 101 -3.05 -13.23 2.13
N ILE A 102 -3.03 -11.90 2.03
CA ILE A 102 -3.70 -11.15 0.96
C ILE A 102 -3.07 -11.42 -0.41
N ALA A 103 -1.73 -11.43 -0.50
CA ALA A 103 -1.02 -11.71 -1.74
C ALA A 103 -1.26 -13.15 -2.22
N ASP A 104 -1.24 -14.12 -1.31
CA ASP A 104 -1.47 -15.55 -1.58
C ASP A 104 -2.96 -15.88 -1.78
N GLY A 105 -3.87 -14.93 -1.58
CA GLY A 105 -5.32 -15.11 -1.72
C GLY A 105 -5.97 -15.98 -0.65
N THR A 106 -5.32 -16.15 0.49
CA THR A 106 -5.78 -16.98 1.62
C THR A 106 -6.33 -16.18 2.80
N GLY A 107 -6.05 -14.88 2.85
CA GLY A 107 -6.50 -13.96 3.90
C GLY A 107 -7.77 -13.20 3.57
N THR A 108 -8.37 -12.58 4.59
CA THR A 108 -9.52 -11.69 4.44
C THR A 108 -9.10 -10.21 4.50
N VAL A 109 -9.92 -9.33 3.91
CA VAL A 109 -9.69 -7.87 4.01
C VAL A 109 -9.82 -7.39 5.46
N ASP A 110 -10.69 -7.99 6.27
CA ASP A 110 -10.88 -7.62 7.67
C ASP A 110 -9.63 -7.94 8.51
N ASP A 111 -9.03 -9.12 8.33
CA ASP A 111 -7.79 -9.50 9.01
C ASP A 111 -6.64 -8.57 8.60
N PHE A 112 -6.58 -8.23 7.30
CA PHE A 112 -5.61 -7.29 6.77
C PHE A 112 -5.77 -5.88 7.34
N GLU A 113 -7.00 -5.36 7.38
CA GLU A 113 -7.31 -4.05 7.95
C GLU A 113 -6.93 -4.00 9.44
N ALA A 114 -7.26 -5.05 10.19
CA ALA A 114 -6.94 -5.16 11.61
C ALA A 114 -5.42 -5.14 11.85
N ALA A 115 -4.66 -5.94 11.09
CA ALA A 115 -3.20 -5.99 11.20
C ALA A 115 -2.52 -4.68 10.78
N THR A 116 -3.06 -3.99 9.76
CA THR A 116 -2.50 -2.76 9.19
C THR A 116 -3.06 -1.48 9.82
N ASN A 117 -3.67 -1.57 11.00
CA ASN A 117 -4.28 -0.44 11.68
C ASN A 117 -3.25 0.65 12.03
N CYS A 118 -3.42 1.85 11.46
CA CYS A 118 -2.52 2.99 11.65
C CYS A 118 -2.27 3.32 13.13
N ARG A 119 -3.33 3.28 13.96
CA ARG A 119 -3.26 3.62 15.39
C ARG A 119 -2.49 2.56 16.18
N GLY A 120 -2.79 1.29 15.92
CA GLY A 120 -2.16 0.14 16.60
C GLY A 120 -0.64 0.12 16.48
N CYS A 121 -0.09 0.63 15.37
CA CYS A 121 1.36 0.76 15.19
C CYS A 121 1.90 2.13 15.62
N HIS A 122 1.22 3.23 15.30
CA HIS A 122 1.77 4.56 15.56
C HIS A 122 1.70 4.99 17.04
N GLU A 123 0.64 4.64 17.78
CA GLU A 123 0.56 4.99 19.20
C GLU A 123 1.74 4.46 20.02
N PRO A 124 2.18 3.19 19.88
CA PRO A 124 3.32 2.68 20.63
C PRO A 124 4.68 3.06 20.02
N HIS A 125 4.78 3.34 18.71
CA HIS A 125 6.09 3.39 18.02
C HIS A 125 6.45 4.70 17.32
N LYS A 126 5.48 5.58 17.06
CA LYS A 126 5.70 6.84 16.35
C LYS A 126 5.71 8.04 17.29
N GLU A 127 6.75 8.85 17.17
CA GLU A 127 6.80 10.18 17.76
C GLU A 127 6.16 11.19 16.82
N TYR A 128 5.27 12.00 17.38
CA TYR A 128 4.61 13.09 16.67
C TYR A 128 5.13 14.44 17.19
N PRO A 129 5.27 15.44 16.32
CA PRO A 129 5.49 16.82 16.77
C PRO A 129 4.38 17.25 17.75
N PRO A 130 4.66 18.20 18.67
CA PRO A 130 3.66 18.74 19.58
C PRO A 130 2.39 19.17 18.84
N GLY A 131 1.22 18.75 19.35
CA GLY A 131 -0.08 19.05 18.75
C GLY A 131 -0.39 18.38 17.40
N LYS A 132 0.46 17.46 16.91
CA LYS A 132 0.28 16.76 15.63
C LYS A 132 -0.05 15.28 15.78
N ASN A 133 -0.24 14.78 16.99
CA ASN A 133 -0.69 13.40 17.21
C ASN A 133 -2.19 13.29 16.90
N PRO A 134 -2.61 12.51 15.88
CA PRO A 134 -4.02 12.38 15.54
C PRO A 134 -4.83 11.53 16.54
N TYR A 135 -4.16 10.88 17.51
CA TYR A 135 -4.79 9.96 18.47
C TYR A 135 -4.91 10.55 19.88
N THR A 136 -4.43 11.77 20.13
CA THR A 136 -4.71 12.46 21.39
C THR A 136 -6.20 12.76 21.48
N LYS A 137 -6.82 12.42 22.61
CA LYS A 137 -8.20 12.86 22.91
C LYS A 137 -8.22 14.40 22.84
N LYS A 138 -9.13 14.94 22.03
CA LYS A 138 -9.42 16.37 21.97
C LYS A 138 -10.18 16.79 23.22
#